data_AF-A0A381UKH5-F1
#
_entry.id   AF-A0A381UKH5-F1
#
_cell.length_a   1.000
_cell.length_b   1.000
_cell.length_c   1.000
_cell.angle_alpha   90.00
_cell.angle_beta   90.00
_cell.angle_gamma   90.00
#
_symmetry.space_group_name_H-M   'P 1'
#
loop_
_entity.id
_entity.type
_entity.pdbx_description
1 polymer ?
#
loop_
_entity_poly.entity_id
_entity_poly.type
_entity_poly.pdbx_seq_one_letter_code
_entity_poly.pdbx_strand_id
1 'polypeptide(L)'
;MKKNILVSLGFKPGGVTPWTSEEIQNLFQENIEAVVLDASGQRTEKDPKEIDTEKDVEFLPIYLKKIGDNVEGYAIPIAGKGLWSTLFGYFAIEPDGRTVKGITFYKHGETPGLGGEVDKAWFQQNFIGKRFVDENDQLLGIHVIKGKVQSDDLEAYHKVDGISGATMTGKGLQNFLKDDLAKYEPFFKQVRGQQS
;
A
#
# COMPACT_ATOMS: atom_id res chain seq x y z
N MET A 1 -1.52 13.70 1.38
CA MET A 1 -2.31 12.53 0.97
C MET A 1 -2.13 12.23 -0.52
N LYS A 2 -2.67 13.03 -1.45
CA LYS A 2 -2.55 12.82 -2.93
C LYS A 2 -1.14 12.46 -3.42
N LYS A 3 -0.12 13.20 -2.99
CA LYS A 3 1.29 12.91 -3.32
C LYS A 3 1.69 11.46 -2.99
N ASN A 4 1.30 10.93 -1.83
CA ASN A 4 1.71 9.59 -1.40
C ASN A 4 0.97 8.49 -2.18
N ILE A 5 -0.29 8.74 -2.56
CA ILE A 5 -1.04 7.87 -3.50
C ILE A 5 -0.31 7.82 -4.85
N LEU A 6 0.06 8.98 -5.40
CA LEU A 6 0.81 9.05 -6.65
C LEU A 6 2.17 8.32 -6.54
N VAL A 7 2.95 8.59 -5.50
CA VAL A 7 4.26 7.95 -5.32
C VAL A 7 4.14 6.44 -5.15
N SER A 8 3.17 5.94 -4.36
CA SER A 8 2.98 4.49 -4.21
C SER A 8 2.60 3.82 -5.53
N LEU A 9 1.84 4.51 -6.40
CA LEU A 9 1.46 4.05 -7.73
C LEU A 9 2.56 4.22 -8.80
N GLY A 10 3.77 4.60 -8.39
CA GLY A 10 4.96 4.68 -9.24
C GLY A 10 5.14 6.00 -9.98
N PHE A 11 4.33 7.02 -9.70
CA PHE A 11 4.56 8.36 -10.24
C PHE A 11 5.82 8.95 -9.60
N LYS A 12 6.63 9.62 -10.41
CA LYS A 12 7.86 10.31 -9.97
C LYS A 12 7.95 11.67 -10.67
N PRO A 13 8.55 12.69 -10.03
CA PRO A 13 8.90 13.91 -10.74
C PRO A 13 9.79 13.61 -11.94
N GLY A 14 9.57 14.30 -13.06
CA GLY A 14 10.39 14.15 -14.28
C GLY A 14 11.82 14.71 -14.15
N GLY A 15 12.16 15.29 -13.00
CA GLY A 15 13.45 15.91 -12.72
C GLY A 15 13.77 15.92 -11.22
N VAL A 16 14.79 16.71 -10.83
CA VAL A 16 15.31 16.76 -9.45
C VAL A 16 14.42 17.60 -8.51
N THR A 17 13.54 18.43 -9.07
CA THR A 17 12.63 19.28 -8.30
C THR A 17 11.43 18.50 -7.79
N PRO A 18 11.04 18.67 -6.52
CA PRO A 18 9.78 18.15 -6.01
C PRO A 18 8.59 18.74 -6.78
N TRP A 19 7.50 17.97 -6.91
CA TRP A 19 6.26 18.49 -7.46
C TRP A 19 5.73 19.69 -6.64
N THR A 20 5.18 20.65 -7.35
CA THR A 20 4.30 21.68 -6.80
C THR A 20 2.96 21.09 -6.39
N SER A 21 2.22 21.83 -5.55
CA SER A 21 0.85 21.43 -5.17
C SER A 21 -0.09 21.33 -6.37
N GLU A 22 0.08 22.20 -7.36
CA GLU A 22 -0.72 22.22 -8.60
C GLU A 22 -0.43 20.98 -9.46
N GLU A 23 0.85 20.64 -9.66
CA GLU A 23 1.23 19.42 -10.38
C GLU A 23 0.68 18.16 -9.70
N ILE A 24 0.75 18.08 -8.37
CA ILE A 24 0.16 16.96 -7.60
C ILE A 24 -1.35 16.88 -7.83
N GLN A 25 -2.03 18.04 -7.85
CA GLN A 25 -3.47 18.08 -8.06
C GLN A 25 -3.85 17.63 -9.47
N ASN A 26 -3.16 18.12 -10.50
CA ASN A 26 -3.43 17.78 -11.89
C ASN A 26 -3.14 16.30 -12.15
N LEU A 27 -1.97 15.80 -11.75
CA LEU A 27 -1.62 14.38 -11.88
C LEU A 27 -2.66 13.48 -11.22
N PHE A 28 -3.12 13.85 -10.02
CA PHE A 28 -4.15 13.09 -9.33
C PHE A 28 -5.48 13.11 -10.08
N GLN A 29 -5.94 14.29 -10.52
CA GLN A 29 -7.23 14.42 -11.21
C GLN A 29 -7.25 13.70 -12.57
N GLU A 30 -6.13 13.73 -13.30
CA GLU A 30 -6.03 13.13 -14.63
C GLU A 30 -5.88 11.60 -14.59
N ASN A 31 -5.22 11.07 -13.56
CA ASN A 31 -4.78 9.67 -13.58
C ASN A 31 -5.40 8.80 -12.48
N ILE A 32 -6.05 9.38 -11.47
CA ILE A 32 -6.57 8.65 -10.31
C ILE A 32 -8.09 8.74 -10.25
N GLU A 33 -8.73 7.58 -10.40
CA GLU A 33 -10.14 7.39 -10.09
C GLU A 33 -10.26 6.95 -8.63
N ALA A 34 -10.93 7.75 -7.79
CA ALA A 34 -11.15 7.41 -6.38
C ALA A 34 -12.57 6.86 -6.22
N VAL A 35 -12.70 5.67 -5.62
CA VAL A 35 -14.00 5.03 -5.37
C VAL A 35 -14.06 4.52 -3.93
N VAL A 36 -15.27 4.24 -3.46
CA VAL A 36 -15.51 3.64 -2.14
C VAL A 36 -16.12 2.26 -2.33
N LEU A 37 -15.54 1.27 -1.66
CA LEU A 37 -16.02 -0.10 -1.64
C LEU A 37 -16.82 -0.37 -0.36
N ASP A 38 -17.80 -1.26 -0.45
CA ASP A 38 -18.38 -1.88 0.75
C ASP A 38 -17.56 -3.10 1.21
N ALA A 39 -17.97 -3.71 2.32
CA ALA A 39 -17.32 -4.89 2.89
C ALA A 39 -17.33 -6.14 1.98
N SER A 40 -18.17 -6.17 0.94
CA SER A 40 -18.17 -7.25 -0.07
C SER A 40 -17.24 -6.96 -1.25
N GLY A 41 -16.61 -5.79 -1.27
CA GLY A 41 -15.74 -5.32 -2.33
C GLY A 41 -16.48 -4.65 -3.49
N GLN A 42 -17.76 -4.33 -3.34
CA GLN A 42 -18.54 -3.69 -4.40
C GLN A 42 -18.43 -2.17 -4.33
N ARG A 43 -18.40 -1.52 -5.50
CA ARG A 43 -18.39 -0.05 -5.59
C ARG A 43 -19.70 0.52 -5.04
N THR A 44 -19.58 1.63 -4.30
CA THR A 44 -20.70 2.38 -3.74
C THR A 44 -20.77 3.78 -4.35
N GLU A 45 -21.85 4.51 -4.07
CA GLU A 45 -22.05 5.90 -4.52
C GLU A 45 -21.43 6.95 -3.58
N LYS A 46 -20.77 6.55 -2.49
CA LYS A 46 -20.18 7.48 -1.52
C LYS A 46 -18.96 8.20 -2.08
N ASP A 47 -18.78 9.46 -1.69
CA ASP A 47 -17.56 10.22 -2.00
C ASP A 47 -16.43 9.75 -1.05
N PRO A 48 -15.25 9.32 -1.58
CA PRO A 48 -14.09 8.99 -0.76
C PRO A 48 -13.65 10.07 0.24
N LYS A 49 -13.99 11.35 0.00
CA LYS A 49 -13.69 12.46 0.91
C LYS A 49 -14.51 12.46 2.19
N GLU A 50 -15.65 11.77 2.19
CA GLU A 50 -16.54 11.66 3.35
C GLU A 50 -16.13 10.52 4.28
N ILE A 51 -15.21 9.66 3.83
CA ILE A 51 -14.80 8.47 4.57
C ILE A 51 -13.62 8.80 5.48
N ASP A 52 -13.84 8.63 6.79
CA ASP A 52 -12.78 8.66 7.79
C ASP A 52 -12.16 7.26 7.89
N THR A 53 -11.04 7.05 7.19
CA THR A 53 -10.35 5.74 7.14
C THR A 53 -9.85 5.25 8.50
N GLU A 54 -9.82 6.11 9.53
CA GLU A 54 -9.44 5.70 10.88
C GLU A 54 -10.61 5.12 11.69
N LYS A 55 -11.86 5.40 11.28
CA LYS A 55 -13.08 5.02 12.02
C LYS A 55 -14.02 4.15 11.21
N ASP A 56 -14.06 4.33 9.91
CA ASP A 56 -14.94 3.59 9.03
C ASP A 56 -14.32 2.24 8.68
N VAL A 57 -15.09 1.18 8.92
CA VAL A 57 -14.72 -0.20 8.62
C VAL A 57 -15.65 -0.85 7.60
N GLU A 58 -16.74 -0.17 7.25
CA GLU A 58 -17.74 -0.64 6.29
C GLU A 58 -17.49 -0.08 4.89
N PHE A 59 -16.98 1.15 4.83
CA PHE A 59 -16.69 1.88 3.61
C PHE A 59 -15.18 2.08 3.43
N LEU A 60 -14.67 1.52 2.35
CA LEU A 60 -13.24 1.36 2.12
C LEU A 60 -12.82 2.14 0.87
N PRO A 61 -12.19 3.32 1.01
CA PRO A 61 -11.76 4.08 -0.14
C PRO A 61 -10.58 3.38 -0.82
N ILE A 62 -10.57 3.39 -2.15
CA ILE A 62 -9.53 2.82 -2.99
C ILE A 62 -9.27 3.76 -4.17
N TYR A 63 -8.02 3.85 -4.60
CA TYR A 63 -7.56 4.76 -5.63
C TYR A 63 -7.01 3.96 -6.81
N LEU A 64 -7.65 4.07 -7.97
CA LEU A 64 -7.29 3.35 -9.18
C LEU A 64 -6.46 4.25 -10.07
N LYS A 65 -5.26 3.80 -10.45
CA LYS A 65 -4.50 4.41 -11.53
C LYS A 65 -5.13 3.98 -12.86
N LYS A 66 -5.62 4.93 -13.65
CA LYS A 66 -6.27 4.66 -14.94
C LYS A 66 -5.45 5.19 -16.10
N ILE A 67 -5.33 4.42 -17.18
CA ILE A 67 -4.88 4.88 -18.50
C ILE A 67 -6.00 4.55 -19.48
N GLY A 68 -6.82 5.55 -19.82
CA GLY A 68 -8.09 5.31 -20.50
C GLY A 68 -8.99 4.40 -19.65
N ASP A 69 -9.46 3.32 -20.25
CA ASP A 69 -10.30 2.34 -19.54
C ASP A 69 -9.51 1.33 -18.71
N ASN A 70 -8.21 1.20 -18.95
CA ASN A 70 -7.36 0.22 -18.28
C ASN A 70 -6.97 0.67 -16.87
N VAL A 71 -7.02 -0.26 -15.92
CA VAL A 71 -6.50 -0.05 -14.56
C VAL A 71 -5.05 -0.53 -14.52
N GLU A 72 -4.15 0.37 -14.17
CA GLU A 72 -2.69 0.16 -14.11
C GLU A 72 -2.17 -0.03 -12.67
N GLY A 73 -3.09 -0.02 -11.70
CA GLY A 73 -2.81 -0.34 -10.31
C GLY A 73 -3.85 0.24 -9.38
N TYR A 74 -3.80 -0.23 -8.14
CA TYR A 74 -4.67 0.15 -7.06
C TYR A 74 -3.83 0.71 -5.92
N ALA A 75 -4.33 1.68 -5.17
CA ALA A 75 -3.75 2.08 -3.90
C ALA A 75 -4.84 2.08 -2.83
N ILE A 76 -4.52 1.44 -1.69
CA ILE A 76 -5.38 1.39 -0.51
C ILE A 76 -4.71 2.16 0.63
N PRO A 77 -5.49 2.90 1.46
CA PRO A 77 -4.96 3.42 2.71
C PRO A 77 -4.57 2.27 3.63
N ILE A 78 -3.46 2.45 4.34
CA ILE A 78 -3.03 1.54 5.40
C ILE A 78 -2.73 2.32 6.67
N ALA A 79 -3.15 1.78 7.81
CA ALA A 79 -2.89 2.41 9.09
C ALA A 79 -2.88 1.42 10.24
N GLY A 80 -1.92 1.58 11.15
CA GLY A 80 -1.91 0.77 12.36
C GLY A 80 -0.73 1.03 13.28
N LYS A 81 -0.77 0.37 14.43
CA LYS A 81 0.19 0.57 15.51
C LYS A 81 1.56 0.01 15.15
N GLY A 82 2.58 0.87 15.14
CA GLY A 82 3.99 0.51 15.18
C GLY A 82 4.45 0.25 16.62
N LEU A 83 5.64 0.69 17.00
CA LEU A 83 6.06 0.63 18.41
C LEU A 83 5.47 1.82 19.21
N TRP A 84 5.77 3.04 18.78
CA TRP A 84 5.44 4.25 19.54
C TRP A 84 4.15 4.90 19.06
N SER A 85 3.86 4.79 17.77
CA SER A 85 2.83 5.59 17.11
C SER A 85 2.00 4.77 16.12
N THR A 86 0.92 5.36 15.62
CA THR A 86 0.23 4.85 14.44
C THR A 86 0.98 5.31 13.19
N LEU A 87 1.29 4.36 12.30
CA LEU A 87 1.81 4.64 10.98
C LEU A 87 0.63 4.82 10.03
N PHE A 88 0.70 5.81 9.15
CA PHE A 88 -0.28 6.05 8.11
C PHE A 88 0.41 6.09 6.75
N GLY A 89 -0.18 5.38 5.79
CA GLY A 89 0.43 5.17 4.49
C GLY A 89 -0.54 4.78 3.39
N TYR A 90 0.03 4.45 2.25
CA TYR A 90 -0.68 3.82 1.15
C TYR A 90 0.08 2.59 0.67
N PHE A 91 -0.64 1.51 0.43
CA PHE A 91 -0.13 0.30 -0.18
C PHE A 91 -0.67 0.20 -1.60
N ALA A 92 0.23 0.13 -2.58
CA ALA A 92 -0.12 0.04 -3.98
C ALA A 92 0.07 -1.38 -4.50
N ILE A 93 -0.89 -1.82 -5.31
CA ILE A 93 -1.03 -3.17 -5.84
C ILE A 93 -1.09 -3.06 -7.36
N GLU A 94 -0.42 -3.98 -8.04
CA GLU A 94 -0.45 -4.10 -9.49
C GLU A 94 -1.86 -4.48 -10.00
N PRO A 95 -2.16 -4.30 -11.30
CA PRO A 95 -3.45 -4.68 -11.88
C PRO A 95 -3.85 -6.13 -11.60
N ASP A 96 -2.88 -7.00 -11.35
CA ASP A 96 -3.08 -8.43 -11.08
C ASP A 96 -3.76 -8.74 -9.74
N GLY A 97 -3.92 -7.75 -8.85
CA GLY A 97 -4.51 -7.93 -7.52
C GLY A 97 -3.70 -8.84 -6.58
N ARG A 98 -2.41 -9.06 -6.86
CA ARG A 98 -1.50 -9.99 -6.13
C ARG A 98 -0.16 -9.36 -5.79
N THR A 99 0.37 -8.56 -6.71
CA THR A 99 1.75 -8.07 -6.68
C THR A 99 1.79 -6.65 -6.14
N VAL A 100 2.78 -6.37 -5.32
CA VAL A 100 2.97 -5.06 -4.72
C VAL A 100 3.64 -4.12 -5.73
N LYS A 101 2.96 -3.01 -6.01
CA LYS A 101 3.47 -1.92 -6.86
C LYS A 101 4.32 -0.93 -6.07
N GLY A 102 3.99 -0.72 -4.79
CA GLY A 102 4.74 0.18 -3.92
C GLY A 102 4.09 0.37 -2.55
N ILE A 103 4.80 1.02 -1.64
CA ILE A 103 4.29 1.38 -0.32
C ILE A 103 4.86 2.75 0.07
N THR A 104 4.07 3.57 0.76
CA THR A 104 4.52 4.88 1.27
C THR A 104 3.99 5.12 2.67
N PHE A 105 4.71 5.90 3.47
CA PHE A 105 4.26 6.40 4.78
C PHE A 105 4.37 7.91 4.81
N TYR A 106 3.35 8.57 5.38
CA TYR A 106 3.28 10.03 5.41
C TYR A 106 3.10 10.62 6.80
N LYS A 107 2.80 9.79 7.79
CA LYS A 107 2.68 10.19 9.19
C LYS A 107 3.03 9.01 10.08
N HIS A 108 3.98 9.24 10.99
CA HIS A 108 4.31 8.36 12.10
C HIS A 108 5.11 9.15 13.14
N GLY A 109 5.26 8.60 14.33
CA GLY A 109 6.07 9.11 15.44
C GLY A 109 7.12 8.12 15.92
N GLU A 110 7.54 7.17 15.07
CA GLU A 110 8.63 6.24 15.38
C GLU A 110 9.99 6.96 15.47
N THR A 111 10.93 6.36 16.22
CA THR A 111 12.26 6.96 16.46
C THR A 111 13.10 7.06 15.18
N PRO A 112 13.60 8.25 14.79
CA PRO A 112 14.50 8.41 13.63
C PRO A 112 15.73 7.51 13.72
N GLY A 113 16.16 6.92 12.60
CA GLY A 113 17.28 5.97 12.55
C GLY A 113 16.97 4.56 13.09
N LEU A 114 15.77 4.35 13.66
CA LEU A 114 15.22 3.05 14.04
C LEU A 114 13.89 2.87 13.30
N GLY A 115 12.76 2.78 14.01
CA GLY A 115 11.44 2.58 13.38
C GLY A 115 11.04 3.69 12.41
N GLY A 116 11.65 4.89 12.51
CA GLY A 116 11.44 5.97 11.55
C GLY A 116 11.97 5.66 10.15
N GLU A 117 12.77 4.60 9.96
CA GLU A 117 13.26 4.19 8.64
C GLU A 117 12.14 3.65 7.72
N VAL A 118 10.93 3.43 8.24
CA VAL A 118 9.77 3.00 7.43
C VAL A 118 9.43 3.97 6.29
N ASP A 119 9.71 5.26 6.46
CA ASP A 119 9.46 6.27 5.43
C ASP A 119 10.59 6.41 4.39
N LYS A 120 11.67 5.64 4.53
CA LYS A 120 12.87 5.75 3.69
C LYS A 120 12.74 4.91 2.43
N ALA A 121 13.29 5.44 1.34
CA ALA A 121 13.25 4.81 0.02
C ALA A 121 13.84 3.39 0.05
N TRP A 122 14.95 3.17 0.76
CA TRP A 122 15.58 1.86 0.84
C TRP A 122 14.64 0.81 1.41
N PHE A 123 13.80 1.17 2.40
CA PHE A 123 12.88 0.25 3.05
C PHE A 123 11.66 0.00 2.17
N GLN A 124 11.03 1.07 1.68
CA GLN A 124 9.84 1.02 0.82
C GLN A 124 10.08 0.26 -0.48
N GLN A 125 11.28 0.38 -1.07
CA GLN A 125 11.62 -0.30 -2.32
C GLN A 125 11.69 -1.83 -2.18
N ASN A 126 11.94 -2.38 -0.98
CA ASN A 126 11.97 -3.83 -0.78
C ASN A 126 10.61 -4.50 -1.01
N PHE A 127 9.53 -3.73 -0.97
CA PHE A 127 8.17 -4.24 -1.16
C PHE A 127 7.82 -4.44 -2.63
N ILE A 128 8.42 -3.68 -3.55
CA ILE A 128 8.04 -3.70 -4.97
C ILE A 128 8.31 -5.09 -5.55
N GLY A 129 7.32 -5.64 -6.26
CA GLY A 129 7.39 -6.97 -6.88
C GLY A 129 7.16 -8.14 -5.92
N LYS A 130 6.98 -7.88 -4.62
CA LYS A 130 6.55 -8.91 -3.67
C LYS A 130 5.10 -9.30 -3.95
N ARG A 131 4.69 -10.50 -3.54
CA ARG A 131 3.29 -10.94 -3.58
C ARG A 131 2.79 -11.14 -2.15
N PHE A 132 1.56 -10.69 -1.88
CA PHE A 132 0.92 -10.83 -0.57
C PHE A 132 -0.07 -12.00 -0.50
N VAL A 133 -0.24 -12.73 -1.60
CA VAL A 133 -1.00 -13.98 -1.67
C VAL A 133 -0.09 -15.13 -2.12
N ASP A 134 -0.48 -16.37 -1.81
CA ASP A 134 0.17 -17.57 -2.31
C ASP A 134 -0.23 -17.92 -3.76
N GLU A 135 0.18 -19.11 -4.23
CA GLU A 135 -0.17 -19.63 -5.55
C GLU A 135 -1.66 -19.98 -5.70
N ASN A 136 -2.37 -20.18 -4.59
CA ASN A 136 -3.80 -20.47 -4.52
C ASN A 136 -4.64 -19.22 -4.18
N ASP A 137 -4.07 -18.03 -4.36
CA ASP A 137 -4.67 -16.73 -4.04
C ASP A 137 -5.15 -16.58 -2.59
N GLN A 138 -4.52 -17.31 -1.64
CA GLN A 138 -4.76 -17.14 -0.21
C GLN A 138 -3.93 -15.98 0.34
N LEU A 139 -4.55 -15.12 1.14
CA LEU A 139 -3.90 -13.96 1.76
C LEU A 139 -2.84 -14.37 2.79
N LEU A 140 -1.57 -14.20 2.44
CA LEU A 140 -0.44 -14.40 3.34
C LEU A 140 -0.07 -13.11 4.10
N GLY A 141 -0.10 -11.98 3.39
CA GLY A 141 0.50 -10.71 3.81
C GLY A 141 1.97 -10.60 3.39
N ILE A 142 2.66 -9.56 3.85
CA ILE A 142 4.10 -9.35 3.63
C ILE A 142 4.83 -9.50 4.96
N HIS A 143 5.86 -10.35 5.00
CA HIS A 143 6.62 -10.64 6.21
C HIS A 143 7.86 -9.73 6.32
N VAL A 144 7.92 -8.94 7.38
CA VAL A 144 9.10 -8.09 7.68
C VAL A 144 10.05 -8.89 8.56
N ILE A 145 11.09 -9.46 7.96
CA ILE A 145 12.00 -10.38 8.67
C ILE A 145 12.98 -9.62 9.58
N LYS A 146 13.79 -10.34 10.36
CA LYS A 146 15.00 -9.76 10.97
C LYS A 146 16.16 -9.86 9.99
N GLY A 147 16.84 -8.74 9.74
CA GLY A 147 17.99 -8.70 8.84
C GLY A 147 17.57 -8.64 7.37
N LYS A 148 18.36 -9.26 6.50
CA LYS A 148 18.23 -9.20 5.04
C LYS A 148 17.64 -10.48 4.46
N VAL A 149 16.72 -10.35 3.52
CA VAL A 149 16.15 -11.49 2.78
C VAL A 149 17.27 -12.11 1.95
N GLN A 150 17.44 -13.42 2.06
CA GLN A 150 18.46 -14.14 1.30
C GLN A 150 17.95 -14.44 -0.10
N SER A 151 18.85 -14.45 -1.10
CA SER A 151 18.48 -14.65 -2.50
C SER A 151 18.00 -16.07 -2.81
N ASP A 152 18.36 -17.05 -1.99
CA ASP A 152 18.00 -18.47 -2.11
C ASP A 152 16.79 -18.87 -1.25
N ASP A 153 16.19 -17.92 -0.53
CA ASP A 153 14.98 -18.15 0.26
C ASP A 153 13.78 -18.36 -0.67
N LEU A 154 13.21 -19.57 -0.67
CA LEU A 154 12.06 -19.94 -1.51
C LEU A 154 10.83 -19.06 -1.23
N GLU A 155 10.72 -18.51 -0.01
CA GLU A 155 9.63 -17.61 0.39
C GLU A 155 10.04 -16.13 0.23
N ALA A 156 11.14 -15.81 -0.46
CA ALA A 156 11.57 -14.42 -0.67
C ALA A 156 10.50 -13.56 -1.35
N TYR A 157 9.56 -14.17 -2.08
CA TYR A 157 8.51 -13.49 -2.82
C TYR A 157 7.52 -12.72 -1.93
N HIS A 158 7.37 -13.07 -0.64
CA HIS A 158 6.50 -12.34 0.31
C HIS A 158 7.25 -11.75 1.51
N LYS A 159 8.59 -11.79 1.50
CA LYS A 159 9.45 -11.28 2.58
C LYS A 159 10.11 -9.96 2.19
N VAL A 160 10.27 -9.07 3.17
CA VAL A 160 11.04 -7.83 3.07
C VAL A 160 12.04 -7.72 4.22
N ASP A 161 13.12 -6.99 3.96
CA ASP A 161 14.16 -6.73 4.95
C ASP A 161 13.61 -6.08 6.22
N GLY A 162 14.21 -6.42 7.36
CA GLY A 162 13.95 -5.75 8.62
C GLY A 162 14.70 -4.44 8.77
N ILE A 163 14.14 -3.55 9.57
CA ILE A 163 14.86 -2.37 10.05
C ILE A 163 15.68 -2.76 11.28
N SER A 164 17.01 -2.59 11.19
CA SER A 164 17.94 -2.88 12.29
C SER A 164 17.54 -2.12 13.55
N GLY A 165 17.42 -2.83 14.67
CA GLY A 165 17.03 -2.24 15.96
C GLY A 165 15.54 -1.86 16.10
N ALA A 166 14.71 -2.08 15.08
CA ALA A 166 13.29 -1.69 15.07
C ALA A 166 12.33 -2.87 14.78
N THR A 167 12.63 -4.05 15.35
CA THR A 167 11.80 -5.25 15.15
C THR A 167 10.34 -5.05 15.52
N MET A 168 10.03 -4.27 16.56
CA MET A 168 8.65 -4.04 16.99
C MET A 168 7.87 -3.19 15.98
N THR A 169 8.48 -2.15 15.41
CA THR A 169 7.89 -1.37 14.32
C THR A 169 7.61 -2.25 13.10
N GLY A 170 8.58 -3.09 12.71
CA GLY A 170 8.42 -4.02 11.58
C GLY A 170 7.30 -5.04 11.80
N LYS A 171 7.18 -5.61 13.02
CA LYS A 171 6.06 -6.49 13.38
C LYS A 171 4.71 -5.78 13.35
N GLY A 172 4.66 -4.55 13.87
CA GLY A 172 3.46 -3.72 13.80
C GLY A 172 3.00 -3.53 12.36
N LEU A 173 3.93 -3.12 11.48
CA LEU A 173 3.69 -2.98 10.04
C LEU A 173 3.18 -4.26 9.40
N GLN A 174 3.86 -5.39 9.60
CA GLN A 174 3.43 -6.68 9.07
C GLN A 174 1.98 -7.00 9.47
N ASN A 175 1.62 -6.77 10.74
CA ASN A 175 0.30 -7.11 11.26
C ASN A 175 -0.78 -6.20 10.67
N PHE A 176 -0.65 -4.87 10.80
CA PHE A 176 -1.72 -3.98 10.33
C PHE A 176 -1.84 -4.00 8.81
N LEU A 177 -0.74 -4.20 8.07
CA LEU A 177 -0.81 -4.33 6.62
C LEU A 177 -1.63 -5.55 6.22
N LYS A 178 -1.46 -6.68 6.92
CA LYS A 178 -2.26 -7.88 6.68
C LYS A 178 -3.74 -7.65 7.00
N ASP A 179 -4.02 -6.98 8.11
CA ASP A 179 -5.39 -6.66 8.52
C ASP A 179 -6.08 -5.73 7.51
N ASP A 180 -5.38 -4.69 7.04
CA ASP A 180 -5.90 -3.79 6.01
C ASP A 180 -6.10 -4.52 4.68
N LEU A 181 -5.13 -5.32 4.23
CA LEU A 181 -5.29 -6.15 3.03
C LEU A 181 -6.51 -7.08 3.13
N ALA A 182 -6.77 -7.65 4.30
CA ALA A 182 -7.93 -8.52 4.51
C ALA A 182 -9.27 -7.79 4.31
N LYS A 183 -9.35 -6.50 4.64
CA LYS A 183 -10.56 -5.68 4.40
C LYS A 183 -10.85 -5.52 2.90
N TYR A 184 -9.81 -5.35 2.09
CA TYR A 184 -9.92 -5.16 0.64
C TYR A 184 -9.92 -6.47 -0.16
N GLU A 185 -9.61 -7.59 0.48
CA GLU A 185 -9.48 -8.89 -0.16
C GLU A 185 -10.74 -9.35 -0.93
N PRO A 186 -11.99 -9.08 -0.49
CA PRO A 186 -13.18 -9.37 -1.29
C PRO A 186 -13.14 -8.73 -2.68
N PHE A 187 -12.65 -7.49 -2.78
CA PHE A 187 -12.46 -6.81 -4.07
C PHE A 187 -11.32 -7.44 -4.88
N PHE A 188 -10.17 -7.67 -4.26
CA PHE A 188 -9.02 -8.22 -5.00
C PHE A 188 -9.24 -9.66 -5.47
N LYS A 189 -10.06 -10.47 -4.77
CA LYS A 189 -10.51 -11.77 -5.27
C LYS A 189 -11.31 -11.65 -6.56
N GLN A 190 -12.19 -10.66 -6.67
CA GLN A 190 -12.93 -10.40 -7.91
C GLN A 190 -12.00 -9.97 -9.04
N VAL A 191 -11.05 -9.05 -8.76
CA VAL A 191 -10.03 -8.62 -9.73
C VAL A 191 -9.24 -9.82 -10.27
N ARG A 192 -8.80 -10.71 -9.38
CA ARG A 192 -8.06 -11.93 -9.74
C ARG A 192 -8.89 -12.92 -10.56
N GLY A 193 -10.18 -13.06 -10.25
CA GLY A 193 -11.11 -13.94 -10.97
C GLY A 193 -11.53 -13.42 -12.35
N GLN A 194 -11.52 -12.11 -12.58
CA GLN A 194 -11.81 -11.50 -13.89
C GLN A 194 -10.67 -11.65 -14.91
N GLN A 195 -9.48 -12.02 -14.45
CA GLN A 195 -8.28 -12.23 -15.28
C GLN A 195 -8.05 -13.70 -15.65
N SER A 196 -8.98 -14.59 -15.27
CA SER A 196 -8.95 -16.04 -15.56
C SER A 196 -9.67 -16.39 -16.87
#